data_AF-A0AAE0XWA0-F1
#
_entry.id   AF-A0AAE0XWA0-F1
#
_cell.length_a   1.000
_cell.length_b   1.000
_cell.length_c   1.000
_cell.angle_alpha   90.00
_cell.angle_beta   90.00
_cell.angle_gamma   90.00
#
_symmetry.space_group_name_H-M   'P 1'
#
loop_
_entity.id
_entity.type
_entity.pdbx_description
1 polymer ?
#
loop_
_entity_poly.entity_id
_entity_poly.type
_entity_poly.pdbx_seq_one_letter_code
_entity_poly.pdbx_strand_id
1 'polypeptide(L)'
;MAWFMVTRHEGWVYKKIGLYLQGASNSGKTYWTSQLFAPLSAMVGKMSTGGRFCLQDCERKHIIIGEELAITLDIDRLKELMSGDVTMCERKGRSVVKCKASLVLLNSNNMPAANVPQERQALLNRMLLIRHLKPPSILTCALNQTKRTKPHAKFLTLFSPPTDSHNPNCRVRV
;
A
#
# COMPACT_ATOMS: atom_id res chain seq x y z
N MET A 1 14.34 -1.98 -9.93
CA MET A 1 14.39 -1.73 -8.48
C MET A 1 14.33 -0.22 -8.28
N ALA A 2 13.19 0.34 -7.89
CA ALA A 2 13.01 1.79 -7.80
C ALA A 2 13.46 2.29 -6.42
N TRP A 3 14.52 3.09 -6.40
CA TRP A 3 14.98 3.80 -5.21
C TRP A 3 14.38 5.20 -5.25
N PHE A 4 13.65 5.60 -4.20
CA PHE A 4 13.28 7.00 -4.03
C PHE A 4 14.53 7.76 -3.57
N MET A 5 15.23 8.39 -4.51
CA MET A 5 16.30 9.34 -4.20
C MET A 5 15.68 10.64 -3.68
N VAL A 6 15.98 10.97 -2.43
CA VAL A 6 15.79 12.31 -1.90
C VAL A 6 17.14 13.01 -2.03
N THR A 7 17.28 13.88 -3.01
CA THR A 7 18.51 14.67 -3.25
C THR A 7 18.64 15.78 -2.24
N ARG A 8 19.85 15.98 -1.70
CA ARG A 8 20.33 17.31 -1.31
C ARG A 8 21.85 17.45 -1.49
N HIS A 9 22.24 18.58 -2.08
CA HIS A 9 23.52 19.24 -1.84
C HIS A 9 23.69 19.40 -0.31
N GLU A 10 24.86 19.02 0.22
CA GLU A 10 25.21 19.11 1.65
C GLU A 10 24.49 18.12 2.57
N GLY A 11 24.77 16.81 2.39
CA GLY A 11 24.73 15.79 3.45
C GLY A 11 23.41 15.61 4.21
N TRP A 12 22.48 14.81 3.69
CA TRP A 12 21.31 14.34 4.45
C TRP A 12 20.96 12.89 4.09
N VAL A 13 21.00 11.98 5.08
CA VAL A 13 20.41 10.64 4.96
C VAL A 13 19.31 10.50 6.03
N TYR A 14 18.15 11.08 5.76
CA TYR A 14 16.92 10.61 6.41
C TYR A 14 16.21 9.71 5.40
N LYS A 15 16.50 8.42 5.46
CA LYS A 15 15.82 7.39 4.67
C LYS A 15 14.42 7.18 5.24
N LYS A 16 13.52 8.14 5.01
CA LYS A 16 12.10 7.96 5.35
C LYS A 16 11.56 6.83 4.48
N ILE A 17 11.36 5.66 5.07
CA ILE A 17 10.73 4.53 4.36
C ILE A 17 9.28 4.32 4.79
N GLY A 18 8.77 5.14 5.70
CA GLY A 18 7.36 5.15 6.08
C GLY A 18 6.50 5.97 5.10
N LEU A 19 5.41 5.40 4.63
CA LEU A 19 4.33 6.07 3.91
C LEU A 19 3.03 5.90 4.70
N TYR A 20 2.37 7.00 5.04
CA TYR A 20 1.10 6.98 5.76
C TYR A 20 0.00 7.53 4.88
N LEU A 21 -0.98 6.69 4.55
CA LEU A 21 -2.16 7.04 3.77
C LEU A 21 -3.30 7.40 4.71
N GLN A 22 -3.67 8.68 4.74
CA GLN A 22 -4.78 9.21 5.54
C GLN A 22 -5.97 9.61 4.65
N GLY A 23 -7.18 9.25 5.07
CA GLY A 23 -8.41 9.65 4.39
C GLY A 23 -9.62 8.86 4.85
N ALA A 24 -10.83 9.20 4.42
CA ALA A 24 -12.05 8.49 4.79
C ALA A 24 -12.04 7.01 4.34
N SER A 25 -12.89 6.15 4.93
CA SER A 25 -12.95 4.70 4.67
C SER A 25 -13.03 4.35 3.17
N ASN A 26 -13.63 5.21 2.35
CA ASN A 26 -13.84 4.99 0.91
C ASN A 26 -12.87 5.75 -0.01
N SER A 27 -11.79 6.33 0.53
CA SER A 27 -10.83 7.09 -0.28
C SER A 27 -9.83 6.21 -1.06
N GLY A 28 -10.05 4.90 -1.12
CA GLY A 28 -9.21 3.96 -1.86
C GLY A 28 -7.90 3.56 -1.18
N LYS A 29 -7.67 3.91 0.09
CA LYS A 29 -6.41 3.61 0.80
C LYS A 29 -6.08 2.12 0.83
N THR A 30 -7.08 1.30 1.08
CA THR A 30 -6.94 -0.17 1.10
C THR A 30 -6.62 -0.71 -0.29
N TYR A 31 -7.11 -0.08 -1.35
CA TYR A 31 -6.73 -0.42 -2.71
C TYR A 31 -5.23 -0.13 -2.95
N TRP A 32 -4.78 1.06 -2.56
CA TRP A 32 -3.37 1.47 -2.67
C TRP A 32 -2.42 0.61 -1.83
N THR A 33 -2.83 0.15 -0.65
CA THR A 33 -1.98 -0.72 0.18
C THR A 33 -2.08 -2.19 -0.20
N SER A 34 -3.28 -2.74 -0.40
CA SER A 34 -3.45 -4.18 -0.60
C SER A 34 -3.45 -4.59 -2.07
N GLN A 35 -4.21 -3.90 -2.92
CA GLN A 35 -4.44 -4.33 -4.30
C GLN A 35 -3.25 -3.99 -5.22
N LEU A 36 -2.66 -2.80 -5.06
CA LEU A 36 -1.48 -2.40 -5.82
C LEU A 36 -0.29 -3.37 -5.63
N PHE A 37 -0.14 -3.91 -4.42
CA PHE A 37 0.95 -4.79 -4.05
C PHE A 37 0.58 -6.29 -4.12
N ALA A 38 -0.64 -6.63 -4.55
CA ALA A 38 -1.06 -8.02 -4.70
C ALA A 38 -0.13 -8.86 -5.60
N PRO A 39 0.39 -8.34 -6.74
CA PRO A 39 1.37 -9.05 -7.57
C PRO A 39 2.71 -9.31 -6.86
N LEU A 40 3.01 -8.55 -5.80
CA LEU A 40 4.26 -8.61 -5.03
C LEU A 40 4.06 -9.32 -3.67
N SER A 41 3.03 -10.14 -3.53
CA SER A 41 2.65 -10.80 -2.27
C SER A 41 3.79 -11.55 -1.57
N ALA A 42 4.72 -12.14 -2.34
CA ALA A 42 5.91 -12.79 -1.81
C ALA A 42 6.84 -11.84 -1.03
N MET A 43 6.89 -10.56 -1.42
CA MET A 43 7.71 -9.51 -0.78
C MET A 43 6.97 -8.72 0.28
N VAL A 44 5.65 -8.87 0.37
CA VAL A 44 4.78 -8.13 1.29
C VAL A 44 4.57 -8.91 2.58
N GLY A 45 4.76 -8.23 3.71
CA GLY A 45 4.36 -8.66 5.04
C GLY A 45 3.24 -7.78 5.57
N LYS A 46 2.31 -8.36 6.32
CA LYS A 46 1.22 -7.61 6.95
C LYS A 46 1.45 -7.56 8.45
N MET A 47 1.31 -6.39 9.04
CA MET A 47 1.31 -6.26 10.48
C MET A 47 -0.02 -6.77 11.03
N SER A 48 0.04 -7.64 12.02
CA SER A 48 -1.15 -8.04 12.77
C SER A 48 -1.61 -6.90 13.66
N THR A 49 -2.91 -6.63 13.67
CA THR A 49 -3.56 -5.60 14.50
C THR A 49 -3.83 -6.06 15.93
N GLY A 50 -3.45 -7.29 16.29
CA GLY A 50 -3.64 -7.85 17.62
C GLY A 50 -2.51 -8.77 18.08
N GLY A 51 -2.20 -8.67 19.38
CA GLY A 51 -1.29 -9.57 20.10
C GLY A 51 0.18 -9.13 20.14
N ARG A 52 0.98 -9.88 20.91
CA ARG A 52 2.42 -9.64 21.14
C ARG A 52 3.29 -9.78 19.88
N PHE A 53 2.80 -10.51 18.87
CA PHE A 53 3.57 -10.87 17.67
C PHE A 53 3.10 -10.10 16.43
N CYS A 54 3.06 -8.76 16.51
CA CYS A 54 2.53 -7.89 15.45
C CYS A 54 3.29 -7.98 14.12
N LEU A 55 4.57 -8.37 14.14
CA LEU A 55 5.45 -8.46 12.97
C LEU A 55 5.72 -9.90 12.49
N GLN A 56 4.98 -10.89 12.97
CA GLN A 56 5.25 -12.31 12.66
C GLN A 56 5.27 -12.63 11.16
N ASP A 57 4.45 -11.93 10.37
CA ASP A 57 4.31 -12.14 8.91
C ASP A 57 5.23 -11.23 8.09
N CYS A 58 6.05 -10.40 8.76
CA CYS A 58 7.01 -9.49 8.14
C CYS A 58 8.40 -10.10 7.98
N GLU A 59 8.59 -11.37 8.39
CA GLU A 59 9.86 -12.06 8.26
C GLU A 59 10.37 -12.07 6.81
N ARG A 60 11.58 -11.56 6.60
CA ARG A 60 12.26 -11.47 5.29
C ARG A 60 11.43 -10.73 4.22
N LYS A 61 10.46 -9.91 4.64
CA LYS A 61 9.65 -9.10 3.73
C LYS A 61 10.30 -7.74 3.50
N HIS A 62 10.20 -7.25 2.28
CA HIS A 62 10.74 -5.95 1.88
C HIS A 62 9.70 -4.83 2.03
N ILE A 63 8.42 -5.16 1.91
CA ILE A 63 7.31 -4.22 2.01
C ILE A 63 6.47 -4.64 3.20
N ILE A 64 6.32 -3.76 4.18
CA ILE A 64 5.48 -3.99 5.35
C ILE A 64 4.24 -3.14 5.22
N ILE A 65 3.07 -3.73 5.44
CA ILE A 65 1.79 -3.05 5.38
C ILE A 65 1.08 -3.19 6.72
N GLY A 66 0.65 -2.08 7.30
CA GLY A 66 -0.07 -2.07 8.56
C GLY A 66 -1.29 -1.15 8.52
N GLU A 67 -2.26 -1.46 9.38
CA GLU A 67 -3.38 -0.57 9.69
C GLU A 67 -3.09 0.19 10.99
N GLU A 68 -3.91 1.20 11.29
CA GLU A 68 -3.75 2.08 12.46
C GLU A 68 -3.50 1.36 13.79
N LEU A 69 -4.21 0.26 14.06
CA LEU A 69 -4.09 -0.50 15.31
C LEU A 69 -2.70 -1.11 15.49
N ALA A 70 -1.95 -1.32 14.41
CA ALA A 70 -0.58 -1.81 14.49
C ALA A 70 0.39 -0.76 15.07
N ILE A 71 0.04 0.53 15.01
CA ILE A 71 0.88 1.64 15.50
C ILE A 71 0.91 1.69 17.03
N THR A 72 -0.20 1.33 17.67
CA THR A 72 -0.34 1.40 19.12
C THR A 72 0.30 0.26 19.88
N LEU A 73 0.55 -0.89 19.22
CA LEU A 73 1.01 -2.10 19.90
C LEU A 73 2.51 -2.09 20.20
N ASP A 74 3.33 -1.52 19.31
CA ASP A 74 4.79 -1.53 19.45
C ASP A 74 5.42 -0.36 18.69
N ILE A 75 5.27 0.84 19.26
CA ILE A 75 5.65 2.09 18.60
C ILE A 75 7.17 2.21 18.40
N ASP A 76 7.96 1.67 19.32
CA ASP A 76 9.42 1.73 19.25
C ASP A 76 9.94 0.88 18.09
N ARG A 77 9.46 -0.36 17.95
CA ARG A 77 9.79 -1.20 16.79
C ARG A 77 9.30 -0.60 15.48
N LEU A 78 8.13 0.03 15.48
CA LEU A 78 7.64 0.71 14.28
C LEU A 78 8.54 1.90 13.90
N LYS A 79 9.02 2.68 14.87
CA LYS A 79 9.97 3.78 14.64
C LYS A 79 11.29 3.28 14.06
N GLU A 80 11.82 2.16 14.55
CA GLU A 80 13.01 1.50 13.98
C GLU A 80 12.76 1.07 12.53
N LEU A 81 11.66 0.35 12.30
CA LEU A 81 11.29 -0.12 10.96
C LEU A 81 11.15 1.04 9.98
N MET A 82 10.49 2.15 10.35
CA MET A 82 10.34 3.30 9.46
C MET A 82 11.62 4.10 9.23
N SER A 83 12.62 3.94 10.10
CA SER A 83 13.97 4.45 9.91
C SER A 83 14.79 3.59 8.94
N GLY A 84 14.30 2.38 8.61
CA GLY A 84 15.00 1.40 7.77
C GLY A 84 16.02 0.57 8.52
N ASP A 85 15.96 0.59 9.85
CA ASP A 85 16.81 -0.20 10.73
C ASP A 85 16.37 -1.67 10.75
N VAL A 86 17.25 -2.53 11.27
CA VAL A 86 16.96 -3.95 11.44
C VAL A 86 16.24 -4.15 12.76
N THR A 87 15.00 -4.62 12.69
CA THR A 87 14.18 -4.91 13.87
C THR A 87 14.05 -6.41 14.07
N MET A 88 13.93 -6.85 15.32
CA MET A 88 13.71 -8.26 15.67
C MET A 88 12.21 -8.59 15.65
N CYS A 89 11.83 -9.60 14.87
CA CYS A 89 10.48 -10.13 14.82
C CYS A 89 10.38 -11.40 15.66
N GLU A 90 9.61 -11.31 16.74
CA GLU A 90 9.23 -12.47 17.54
C GLU A 90 8.12 -13.26 16.84
N ARG A 91 8.18 -14.59 16.94
CA ARG A 91 7.16 -15.51 16.42
C ARG A 91 6.77 -16.50 17.50
N LYS A 92 5.47 -16.80 17.59
CA LYS A 92 4.97 -17.78 18.56
C LYS A 92 5.60 -19.14 18.29
N GLY A 93 6.30 -19.68 19.28
CA GLY A 93 6.90 -21.02 19.23
C GLY A 93 8.06 -21.16 18.23
N ARG A 94 8.68 -20.06 17.78
CA ARG A 94 9.83 -20.09 16.85
C ARG A 94 10.91 -19.12 17.31
N SER A 95 12.12 -19.28 16.76
CA SER A 95 13.23 -18.37 16.99
C SER A 95 12.91 -16.96 16.51
N VAL A 96 13.50 -15.96 17.17
CA VAL A 96 13.45 -14.56 16.76
C VAL A 96 14.18 -14.38 15.42
N VAL A 97 13.58 -13.66 14.49
CA VAL A 97 14.16 -13.43 13.15
C VAL A 97 14.33 -11.94 12.88
N LYS A 98 15.41 -11.58 12.19
CA LYS A 98 15.66 -10.21 11.75
C LYS A 98 14.71 -9.82 10.62
N CYS A 99 14.15 -8.62 10.72
CA CYS A 99 13.34 -7.99 9.70
C CYS A 99 13.95 -6.65 9.31
N LYS A 100 14.02 -6.40 8.00
CA LYS A 100 14.51 -5.13 7.45
C LYS A 100 13.60 -4.69 6.33
N ALA A 101 12.75 -3.72 6.62
CA ALA A 101 11.86 -3.15 5.62
C ALA A 101 12.64 -2.26 4.64
N SER A 102 12.19 -2.26 3.39
CA SER A 102 12.54 -1.26 2.39
C SER A 102 11.43 -0.20 2.25
N LEU A 103 10.20 -0.56 2.61
CA LEU A 103 9.03 0.29 2.61
C LEU A 103 8.08 -0.14 3.72
N VAL A 104 7.55 0.82 4.48
CA VAL A 104 6.49 0.60 5.46
C VAL A 104 5.28 1.44 5.04
N LEU A 105 4.16 0.79 4.71
CA LEU A 105 2.92 1.42 4.30
C LEU A 105 1.89 1.29 5.41
N LEU A 106 1.41 2.42 5.90
CA LEU A 106 0.36 2.50 6.89
C LEU A 106 -0.87 3.14 6.28
N ASN A 107 -2.06 2.63 6.60
CA ASN A 107 -3.31 3.28 6.22
C ASN A 107 -4.23 3.46 7.44
N SER A 108 -4.94 4.58 7.46
CA SER A 108 -5.85 4.90 8.55
C SER A 108 -6.81 6.02 8.17
N ASN A 109 -7.95 6.07 8.85
CA ASN A 109 -8.87 7.18 8.77
C ASN A 109 -8.44 8.37 9.65
N ASN A 110 -7.67 8.09 10.69
CA ASN A 110 -7.24 9.04 11.69
C ASN A 110 -5.85 9.60 11.39
N MET A 111 -5.49 10.64 12.14
CA MET A 111 -4.14 11.19 12.12
C MET A 111 -3.13 10.15 12.63
N PRO A 112 -1.91 10.11 12.05
CA PRO A 112 -0.84 9.34 12.66
C PRO A 112 -0.65 9.79 14.10
N ALA A 113 -0.44 8.83 15.00
CA ALA A 113 -0.29 9.06 16.43
C ALA A 113 -1.54 9.58 17.17
N ALA A 114 -2.75 9.45 16.60
CA ALA A 114 -3.98 9.87 17.29
C ALA A 114 -4.12 9.25 18.69
N ASN A 115 -3.73 7.98 18.83
CA ASN A 115 -3.79 7.24 20.11
C ASN A 115 -2.53 7.39 20.98
N VAL A 116 -1.47 8.01 20.44
CA VAL A 116 -0.15 8.16 21.09
C VAL A 116 0.41 9.56 20.79
N PRO A 117 -0.30 10.63 21.21
CA PRO A 117 0.01 12.00 20.80
C PRO A 117 1.42 12.45 21.16
N GLN A 118 2.00 11.91 22.24
CA GLN A 118 3.38 12.15 22.67
C GLN A 118 4.43 11.70 21.65
N GLU A 119 4.14 10.69 20.82
CA GLU A 119 5.05 10.15 19.80
C GLU A 119 4.87 10.81 18.43
N ARG A 120 3.94 11.76 18.29
CA ARG A 120 3.54 12.33 17.01
C ARG A 120 4.71 12.86 16.20
N GLN A 121 5.59 13.67 16.81
CA GLN A 121 6.70 14.27 16.10
C GLN A 121 7.73 13.21 15.65
N ALA A 122 8.00 12.22 16.50
CA ALA A 122 8.90 11.12 16.20
C ALA A 122 8.41 10.29 15.00
N LEU A 123 7.10 10.05 14.93
CA LEU A 123 6.46 9.35 13.82
C LEU A 123 6.51 10.19 12.53
N LEU A 124 6.07 11.45 12.57
CA LEU A 124 6.06 12.35 11.40
C LEU A 124 7.46 12.59 10.81
N ASN A 125 8.52 12.55 11.63
CA ASN A 125 9.89 12.66 11.16
C ASN A 125 10.32 11.45 10.30
N ARG A 126 9.69 10.28 10.48
CA ARG A 126 10.07 9.01 9.83
C ARG A 126 9.12 8.56 8.71
N MET A 127 7.99 9.25 8.55
CA MET A 127 6.99 8.96 7.53
C MET A 127 6.72 10.14 6.61
N LEU A 128 6.23 9.83 5.41
CA LEU A 128 5.60 10.79 4.51
C LEU A 128 4.08 10.60 4.61
N LEU A 129 3.39 11.68 4.98
CA LEU A 129 1.94 11.70 5.14
C LEU A 129 1.26 12.10 3.83
N ILE A 130 0.45 11.20 3.27
CA ILE A 130 -0.37 11.43 2.09
C ILE A 130 -1.82 11.56 2.53
N ARG A 131 -2.40 12.74 2.28
CA ARG A 131 -3.81 13.05 2.53
C ARG A 131 -4.57 13.18 1.23
N HIS A 132 -5.91 13.12 1.33
CA HIS A 132 -6.81 13.41 0.20
C HIS A 132 -6.57 12.51 -1.01
N LEU A 133 -6.34 11.21 -0.76
CA LEU A 133 -6.34 10.22 -1.82
C LEU A 133 -7.69 10.29 -2.54
N LYS A 134 -7.69 10.78 -3.77
CA LYS A 134 -8.87 10.74 -4.62
C LYS A 134 -9.15 9.27 -4.94
N PRO A 135 -10.41 8.84 -4.89
CA PRO A 135 -10.74 7.53 -5.42
C PRO A 135 -10.23 7.47 -6.86
N PRO A 136 -9.52 6.41 -7.28
CA PRO A 136 -9.04 6.29 -8.64
C PRO A 136 -10.24 6.43 -9.60
N SER A 137 -10.24 7.51 -10.39
CA SER A 137 -11.35 7.94 -11.25
C SER A 137 -11.78 6.88 -12.28
N ILE A 138 -10.90 5.93 -12.58
CA ILE A 138 -11.14 4.82 -13.49
C ILE A 138 -12.13 3.81 -12.87
N LEU A 139 -12.10 3.57 -11.55
CA LEU A 139 -13.05 2.68 -10.87
C LEU A 139 -14.41 3.34 -10.62
N THR A 140 -14.45 4.68 -10.50
CA THR A 140 -15.72 5.41 -10.42
C THR A 140 -16.52 5.33 -11.72
N CYS A 141 -15.85 5.21 -12.87
CA CYS A 141 -16.54 4.99 -14.15
C CYS A 141 -17.18 3.60 -14.23
N ALA A 142 -16.47 2.54 -13.81
CA ALA A 142 -17.01 1.18 -13.83
C ALA A 142 -18.17 0.96 -12.84
N LEU A 143 -18.08 1.54 -11.63
CA LEU A 143 -19.12 1.40 -10.60
C LEU A 143 -20.36 2.29 -10.85
N ASN A 144 -20.24 3.36 -11.62
CA ASN A 144 -21.40 4.16 -12.02
C ASN A 144 -22.12 3.59 -13.27
N GLN A 145 -21.46 2.75 -14.07
CA GLN A 145 -22.09 2.04 -15.19
C GLN A 145 -22.98 0.89 -14.71
N THR A 146 -22.67 0.23 -13.60
CA THR A 146 -23.50 -0.84 -13.01
C THR A 146 -24.74 -0.33 -12.29
N LYS A 147 -24.80 0.95 -11.89
CA LYS A 147 -26.00 1.56 -11.29
C LYS A 147 -26.98 2.16 -12.31
N ARG A 148 -26.60 2.25 -13.59
CA ARG A 148 -27.43 2.86 -14.66
C ARG A 148 -28.01 1.87 -15.67
N THR A 149 -27.68 0.59 -15.58
CA THR A 149 -28.19 -0.43 -16.51
C THR A 149 -29.30 -1.24 -15.85
N LYS A 150 -30.54 -0.95 -16.25
CA LYS A 150 -31.63 -1.95 -16.19
C LYS A 150 -31.13 -3.23 -16.88
N PRO A 151 -31.58 -4.43 -16.45
CA PRO A 151 -31.05 -5.67 -16.96
C PRO A 151 -31.58 -5.88 -18.37
N HIS A 152 -30.77 -5.58 -19.37
CA HIS A 152 -30.87 -6.25 -20.65
C HIS A 152 -29.56 -6.98 -20.90
N ALA A 153 -29.71 -8.30 -20.97
CA ALA A 153 -28.68 -9.27 -21.23
C ALA A 153 -27.77 -8.86 -22.40
N LYS A 154 -26.47 -9.05 -22.21
CA LYS A 154 -25.61 -9.83 -23.10
C LYS A 154 -24.21 -9.92 -22.50
N PHE A 155 -23.99 -11.02 -21.80
CA PHE A 155 -22.67 -11.60 -21.58
C PHE A 155 -22.08 -11.88 -22.96
N LEU A 156 -21.05 -11.14 -23.38
CA LEU A 156 -20.26 -11.47 -24.55
C LEU A 156 -18.77 -11.32 -24.19
N THR A 157 -18.23 -12.46 -23.75
CA THR A 157 -16.91 -13.00 -24.10
C THR A 157 -16.06 -12.12 -25.02
N LEU A 158 -15.14 -11.37 -24.42
CA LEU A 158 -14.06 -10.65 -25.11
C LEU A 158 -12.78 -11.50 -25.09
N PHE A 159 -12.80 -12.67 -25.73
CA PHE A 159 -11.59 -13.35 -26.23
C PHE A 159 -12.00 -14.37 -27.29
N SER A 160 -12.05 -13.93 -28.54
CA SER A 160 -11.95 -14.81 -29.70
C SER A 160 -11.12 -14.07 -30.75
N PRO A 161 -10.10 -14.71 -31.35
CA PRO A 161 -9.25 -14.06 -32.34
C PRO A 161 -10.04 -13.79 -33.64
N PRO A 162 -9.68 -12.76 -34.41
CA PRO A 162 -10.39 -12.43 -35.64
C PRO A 162 -10.05 -13.48 -36.71
N THR A 163 -11.07 -14.15 -37.22
CA THR A 163 -11.02 -14.83 -38.51
C THR A 163 -11.22 -13.80 -39.62
N ASP A 164 -10.27 -13.77 -40.54
CA ASP A 164 -10.28 -13.00 -41.77
C ASP A 164 -11.52 -13.25 -42.63
N SER A 165 -12.17 -12.18 -43.09
CA SER A 165 -12.87 -12.16 -44.37
C SER A 165 -13.09 -10.72 -44.85
N HIS A 166 -12.39 -10.38 -45.93
CA HIS A 166 -12.61 -9.32 -46.91
C HIS A 166 -13.71 -8.27 -46.66
N ASN A 167 -13.31 -7.01 -46.52
CA ASN A 167 -14.11 -5.88 -46.96
C ASN A 167 -13.23 -4.88 -47.74
N PRO A 168 -13.34 -4.80 -49.08
CA PRO A 168 -12.52 -3.93 -49.91
C PRO A 168 -13.21 -2.59 -50.06
N ASN A 169 -13.19 -1.72 -49.04
CA ASN A 169 -13.41 -0.28 -49.20
C ASN A 169 -13.24 0.45 -47.87
N CYS A 170 -11.99 0.78 -47.53
CA CYS A 170 -11.72 1.89 -46.62
C CYS A 170 -10.42 2.57 -47.07
N ARG A 171 -10.57 3.62 -47.90
CA ARG A 171 -9.45 4.50 -48.28
C ARG A 171 -9.15 5.41 -47.09
N VAL A 172 -7.98 5.21 -46.47
CA VAL A 172 -7.36 6.21 -45.59
C VAL A 172 -6.52 7.12 -46.50
N ARG A 173 -6.81 8.43 -46.51
CA ARG A 173 -5.91 9.43 -47.09
C ARG A 173 -4.77 9.68 -46.10
N VAL A 174 -3.55 9.69 -46.63
CA VAL A 174 -2.31 10.13 -45.97
C VAL A 174 -2.38 11.63 -45.71
#